data_AF-A0A1G1F5R8-F1
#
_entry.id   AF-A0A1G1F5R8-F1
#
_cell.length_a   1.000
_cell.length_b   1.000
_cell.length_c   1.000
_cell.angle_alpha   90.00
_cell.angle_beta   90.00
_cell.angle_gamma   90.00
#
_symmetry.space_group_name_H-M   'P 1'
#
loop_
_entity.id
_entity.type
_entity.pdbx_description
1 polymer ?
#
loop_
_entity_poly.entity_id
_entity_poly.type
_entity_poly.pdbx_seq_one_letter_code
_entity_poly.pdbx_strand_id
1 'polypeptide(L)'
;MSHSKDKERARQRAVVVFAVRSGQITAEEGARRLGISRKTYYEWESRALQAMTEAMENKSPGRPNTQKDEEKQQLQQQIAELQNKLFVAEKTVEVRDMLHAYELQNAKVKKSSGKVVEKKRKQKKKQ
;
A
#
# COMPACT_ATOMS: atom_id res chain seq x y z
N MET A 1 12.42 -27.40 6.88
CA MET A 1 13.27 -28.50 6.36
C MET A 1 13.08 -28.81 4.86
N SER A 2 11.88 -28.66 4.27
CA SER A 2 11.62 -29.01 2.85
C SER A 2 12.41 -28.16 1.82
N HIS A 3 12.45 -26.83 2.01
CA HIS A 3 13.05 -25.90 1.02
C HIS A 3 14.55 -26.11 0.78
N SER A 4 15.27 -26.72 1.71
CA SER A 4 16.70 -27.02 1.53
C SER A 4 16.91 -28.16 0.53
N LYS A 5 16.04 -29.17 0.55
CA LYS A 5 16.12 -30.32 -0.36
C LYS A 5 15.76 -29.91 -1.79
N ASP A 6 14.77 -29.06 -1.96
CA ASP A 6 14.37 -28.57 -3.28
C ASP A 6 15.46 -27.71 -3.93
N LYS A 7 16.13 -26.85 -3.14
CA LYS A 7 17.30 -26.08 -3.59
C LYS A 7 18.43 -27.00 -4.03
N GLU A 8 18.69 -28.07 -3.29
CA GLU A 8 19.75 -29.01 -3.64
C GLU A 8 19.45 -29.76 -4.94
N ARG A 9 18.19 -30.20 -5.13
CA ARG A 9 17.74 -30.81 -6.40
C ARG A 9 17.85 -29.82 -7.56
N ALA A 10 17.54 -28.55 -7.34
CA ALA A 10 17.69 -27.51 -8.36
C ALA A 10 19.15 -27.31 -8.75
N ARG A 11 20.08 -27.29 -7.79
CA ARG A 11 21.53 -27.24 -8.05
C ARG A 11 22.00 -28.45 -8.85
N GLN A 12 21.58 -29.66 -8.46
CA GLN A 12 21.93 -30.88 -9.18
C GLN A 12 21.48 -30.83 -10.64
N ARG A 13 20.26 -30.33 -10.90
CA ARG A 13 19.75 -30.12 -12.27
C ARG A 13 20.62 -29.12 -13.05
N ALA A 14 21.00 -28.00 -12.43
CA ALA A 14 21.85 -27.00 -13.07
C ALA A 14 23.21 -27.57 -13.45
N VAL A 15 23.85 -28.35 -12.57
CA VAL A 15 25.13 -29.03 -12.85
C VAL A 15 25.02 -29.93 -14.09
N VAL A 16 23.95 -30.72 -14.19
CA VAL A 16 23.74 -31.59 -15.36
C VAL A 16 23.54 -30.77 -16.64
N VAL A 17 22.75 -29.70 -16.60
CA VAL A 17 22.53 -28.81 -17.75
C VAL A 17 23.85 -28.20 -18.23
N PHE A 18 24.72 -27.74 -17.32
CA PHE A 18 26.03 -27.20 -17.68
C PHE A 18 26.98 -28.26 -18.26
N ALA A 19 26.97 -29.49 -17.72
CA ALA A 19 27.78 -30.59 -18.24
C ALA A 19 27.35 -30.97 -19.68
N VAL A 20 26.05 -30.94 -19.98
CA VAL A 20 25.55 -31.17 -21.34
C VAL A 20 25.92 -30.01 -22.28
N ARG A 21 25.74 -28.76 -21.84
CA ARG A 21 26.05 -27.56 -22.66
C ARG A 21 27.55 -27.40 -22.95
N SER A 22 28.41 -27.78 -22.02
CA SER A 22 29.86 -27.80 -22.22
C SER A 22 30.36 -29.00 -23.04
N GLY A 23 29.47 -29.92 -23.42
CA GLY A 23 29.82 -31.11 -24.21
C GLY A 23 30.51 -32.23 -23.41
N GLN A 24 30.56 -32.12 -22.08
CA GLN A 24 31.14 -33.17 -21.22
C GLN A 24 30.29 -34.45 -21.21
N ILE A 25 28.98 -34.32 -21.36
CA ILE A 25 28.03 -35.42 -21.48
C ILE A 25 26.98 -35.12 -22.55
N THR A 26 26.29 -36.16 -23.04
CA THR A 26 25.18 -35.99 -23.98
C THR A 26 23.88 -35.63 -23.25
N ALA A 27 22.92 -35.04 -23.97
CA ALA A 27 21.58 -34.75 -23.43
C ALA A 27 20.85 -36.03 -22.98
N GLU A 28 21.12 -37.16 -23.64
CA GLU A 28 20.54 -38.45 -23.27
C GLU A 28 21.09 -38.97 -21.94
N GLU A 29 22.40 -38.86 -21.74
CA GLU A 29 23.05 -39.19 -20.47
C GLU A 29 22.61 -38.24 -19.34
N GLY A 30 22.47 -36.94 -19.65
CA GLY A 30 21.92 -35.97 -18.71
C GLY A 30 20.49 -36.30 -18.27
N ALA A 31 19.61 -36.67 -19.20
CA ALA A 31 18.25 -37.11 -18.90
C ALA A 31 18.23 -38.38 -18.02
N ARG A 32 19.10 -39.35 -18.33
CA ARG A 32 19.25 -40.59 -17.55
C ARG A 32 19.68 -40.30 -16.11
N ARG A 33 20.68 -39.44 -15.90
CA ARG A 33 21.16 -39.04 -14.55
C ARG A 33 20.09 -38.35 -13.71
N LEU A 34 19.20 -37.60 -14.36
CA LEU A 34 18.10 -36.90 -13.70
C LEU A 34 16.85 -37.78 -13.54
N GLY A 35 16.83 -38.99 -14.12
CA GLY A 35 15.68 -39.91 -14.08
C GLY A 35 14.47 -39.40 -14.85
N ILE A 36 14.68 -38.64 -15.93
CA ILE A 36 13.62 -38.02 -16.74
C ILE A 36 13.74 -38.42 -18.21
N SER A 37 12.66 -38.19 -18.97
CA SER A 37 12.70 -38.36 -20.42
C SER A 37 13.60 -37.31 -21.09
N ARG A 38 14.17 -37.66 -22.25
CA ARG A 38 14.97 -36.72 -23.06
C ARG A 38 14.18 -35.48 -23.48
N LYS A 39 12.87 -35.63 -23.75
CA LYS A 39 11.97 -34.50 -24.03
C LYS A 39 11.89 -33.53 -22.84
N THR A 40 11.65 -34.06 -21.64
CA THR A 40 11.58 -33.26 -20.41
C THR A 40 12.91 -32.58 -20.11
N TYR A 41 14.03 -33.25 -20.39
CA TYR A 41 15.36 -32.65 -20.27
C TYR A 41 15.48 -31.38 -21.15
N TYR A 42 15.09 -31.46 -22.42
CA TYR A 42 15.14 -30.29 -23.30
C TYR A 42 14.23 -29.15 -22.85
N GLU A 43 13.05 -29.44 -22.31
CA GLU A 43 12.17 -28.42 -21.73
C GLU A 43 12.82 -27.73 -20.52
N TRP A 44 13.50 -28.49 -19.66
CA TRP A 44 14.22 -27.95 -18.50
C TRP A 44 15.43 -27.13 -18.90
N GLU A 45 16.21 -27.61 -19.86
CA GLU A 45 17.37 -26.92 -20.42
C GLU A 45 16.94 -25.58 -21.05
N SER A 46 15.89 -25.60 -21.89
CA SER A 46 15.35 -24.39 -22.52
C SER A 46 14.92 -23.35 -21.47
N ARG A 47 14.15 -23.78 -20.46
CA ARG A 47 13.70 -22.89 -19.37
C ARG A 47 14.88 -22.32 -18.57
N ALA A 48 15.89 -23.14 -18.29
CA ALA A 48 17.06 -22.71 -17.54
C ALA A 48 17.87 -21.66 -18.32
N LEU A 49 18.05 -21.87 -19.64
CA LEU A 49 18.75 -20.92 -20.50
C LEU A 49 17.97 -19.61 -20.65
N GLN A 50 16.66 -19.68 -20.85
CA GLN A 50 15.81 -18.49 -20.91
C GLN A 50 15.95 -17.65 -19.63
N ALA A 51 15.78 -18.27 -18.46
CA ALA A 51 15.90 -17.58 -17.18
C ALA A 51 17.31 -16.98 -16.96
N MET A 52 18.36 -17.66 -17.44
CA MET A 52 19.73 -17.15 -17.38
C MET A 52 19.92 -15.92 -18.26
N THR A 53 19.43 -15.96 -19.49
CA THR A 53 19.45 -14.81 -20.40
C THR A 53 18.69 -13.63 -19.80
N GLU A 54 17.46 -13.85 -19.33
CA GLU A 54 16.64 -12.81 -18.66
C GLU A 54 17.31 -12.24 -17.40
N ALA A 55 18.10 -13.05 -16.68
CA ALA A 55 18.83 -12.59 -15.51
C ALA A 55 20.06 -11.75 -15.87
N MET A 56 20.65 -11.97 -17.05
CA MET A 56 21.82 -11.23 -17.55
C MET A 56 21.45 -9.98 -18.34
N GLU A 57 20.17 -9.77 -18.67
CA GLU A 57 19.70 -8.55 -19.30
C GLU A 57 20.00 -7.30 -18.46
N ASN A 58 20.32 -6.20 -19.13
CA ASN A 58 20.51 -4.91 -18.50
C ASN A 58 19.18 -4.42 -17.91
N LYS A 59 19.02 -4.56 -16.61
CA LYS A 59 17.86 -4.03 -15.87
C LYS A 59 18.21 -2.68 -15.30
N SER A 60 17.25 -1.75 -15.33
CA SER A 60 17.39 -0.48 -14.64
C SER A 60 17.81 -0.75 -13.19
N PRO A 61 18.87 -0.08 -12.68
CA PRO A 61 19.33 -0.31 -11.33
C PRO A 61 18.21 0.00 -10.34
N GLY A 62 17.91 -0.95 -9.47
CA GLY A 62 16.83 -0.82 -8.48
C GLY A 62 15.99 -2.07 -8.34
N ARG A 63 15.21 -2.13 -7.26
CA ARG A 63 14.24 -3.21 -7.06
C ARG A 63 13.12 -3.05 -8.09
N PRO A 64 12.74 -4.10 -8.85
CA PRO A 64 11.53 -4.06 -9.66
C PRO A 64 10.34 -3.62 -8.80
N ASN A 65 9.58 -2.64 -9.29
CA ASN A 65 8.34 -2.20 -8.66
C ASN A 65 7.40 -3.43 -8.59
N THR A 66 7.24 -3.99 -7.39
CA THR A 66 6.45 -5.20 -7.15
C THR A 66 5.17 -4.78 -6.46
N GLN A 67 4.04 -5.45 -6.74
CA GLN A 67 2.66 -5.27 -6.24
C GLN A 67 2.45 -4.65 -4.84
N LYS A 68 3.42 -4.77 -3.91
CA LYS A 68 3.47 -3.96 -2.67
C LYS A 68 3.33 -2.45 -2.89
N ASP A 69 3.80 -1.94 -4.02
CA ASP A 69 3.65 -0.51 -4.32
C ASP A 69 2.20 -0.16 -4.73
N GLU A 70 1.41 -1.08 -5.26
CA GLU A 70 -0.03 -0.84 -5.55
C GLU A 70 -0.83 -0.74 -4.25
N GLU A 71 -0.65 -1.67 -3.32
CA GLU A 71 -1.26 -1.58 -1.98
C GLU A 71 -0.83 -0.30 -1.25
N LYS A 72 0.45 0.08 -1.38
CA LYS A 72 0.97 1.33 -0.82
C LYS A 72 0.31 2.56 -1.44
N GLN A 73 0.11 2.58 -2.76
CA GLN A 73 -0.59 3.67 -3.44
C GLN A 73 -2.05 3.76 -3.00
N GLN A 74 -2.75 2.64 -2.87
CA GLN A 74 -4.13 2.60 -2.37
C GLN A 74 -4.22 3.13 -0.93
N LEU A 75 -3.31 2.70 -0.06
CA LEU A 75 -3.25 3.19 1.32
C LEU A 75 -2.96 4.70 1.36
N GLN A 76 -2.07 5.21 0.51
CA GLN A 76 -1.80 6.65 0.42
C GLN A 76 -3.04 7.44 -0.02
N GLN A 77 -3.81 6.92 -0.97
CA GLN A 77 -5.08 7.54 -1.40
C GLN A 77 -6.10 7.56 -0.25
N GLN A 78 -6.23 6.44 0.48
CA GLN A 78 -7.14 6.35 1.63
C GLN A 78 -6.75 7.32 2.75
N ILE A 79 -5.45 7.46 3.04
CA ILE A 79 -4.96 8.42 4.04
C ILE A 79 -5.33 9.85 3.62
N ALA A 80 -5.10 10.23 2.37
CA ALA A 80 -5.44 11.56 1.87
C ALA A 80 -6.95 11.84 1.96
N GLU A 81 -7.79 10.86 1.61
CA GLU A 81 -9.24 10.98 1.72
C GLU A 81 -9.69 11.14 3.18
N LEU A 82 -9.15 10.33 4.10
CA LEU A 82 -9.47 10.41 5.52
C LEU A 82 -9.02 11.71 6.15
N GLN A 83 -7.84 12.22 5.78
CA GLN A 83 -7.35 13.53 6.24
C GLN A 83 -8.29 14.66 5.79
N ASN A 84 -8.77 14.62 4.55
CA ASN A 84 -9.74 15.61 4.06
C ASN A 84 -11.06 15.54 4.83
N LYS A 85 -11.58 14.33 5.09
CA LYS A 85 -12.81 14.15 5.89
C LYS A 85 -12.65 14.68 7.30
N LEU A 86 -11.51 14.40 7.93
CA LEU A 86 -11.19 14.86 9.28
C LEU A 86 -11.11 16.39 9.32
N PHE A 87 -10.42 17.01 8.36
CA PHE A 87 -10.34 18.46 8.25
C PHE A 87 -11.72 19.12 8.13
N VAL A 88 -12.59 18.59 7.25
CA VAL A 88 -13.96 19.11 7.08
C VAL A 88 -14.76 18.95 8.38
N ALA A 89 -14.65 17.80 9.05
CA ALA A 89 -15.34 17.55 10.31
C ALA A 89 -14.89 18.51 11.42
N GLU A 90 -13.58 18.70 11.58
CA GLU A 90 -13.01 19.64 12.56
C GLU A 90 -13.49 21.07 12.31
N LYS A 91 -13.42 21.55 11.06
CA LYS A 91 -13.90 22.89 10.71
C LYS A 91 -15.40 23.06 10.89
N THR A 92 -16.19 22.00 10.68
CA THR A 92 -17.64 22.05 10.92
C THR A 92 -17.94 22.22 12.42
N VAL A 93 -17.19 21.54 13.29
CA VAL A 93 -17.33 21.69 14.74
C VAL A 93 -16.94 23.10 15.17
N GLU A 94 -15.81 23.62 14.69
CA GLU A 94 -15.33 24.97 15.00
C GLU A 94 -16.38 26.04 14.64
N VAL A 95 -16.97 25.96 13.44
CA VAL A 95 -18.03 26.89 13.01
C VAL A 95 -19.28 26.76 13.88
N ARG A 96 -19.69 25.54 14.22
CA ARG A 96 -20.84 25.30 15.10
C ARG A 96 -20.65 25.95 16.48
N ASP A 97 -19.46 25.79 17.05
CA ASP A 97 -19.13 26.34 18.36
C ASP A 97 -19.12 27.87 18.35
N MET A 98 -18.56 28.47 17.30
CA MET A 98 -18.59 29.93 17.10
C MET A 98 -20.02 30.48 16.96
N LEU A 99 -20.88 29.81 16.18
CA LEU A 99 -22.28 30.19 16.03
C LEU A 99 -23.03 30.12 17.35
N HIS A 100 -22.86 29.04 18.11
CA HIS A 100 -23.48 28.88 19.42
C HIS A 100 -23.03 29.96 20.41
N ALA A 101 -21.73 30.30 20.41
CA ALA A 101 -21.21 31.39 21.23
C ALA A 101 -21.82 32.75 20.85
N TYR A 102 -21.95 33.03 19.55
CA TYR A 102 -22.58 34.26 19.04
C TYR A 102 -24.07 34.36 19.42
N GLU A 103 -24.83 33.27 19.29
CA GLU A 103 -26.23 33.20 19.71
C GLU A 103 -26.41 33.47 21.21
N LEU A 104 -25.55 32.89 22.05
CA LEU A 104 -25.56 33.12 23.49
C LEU A 104 -25.26 34.58 23.84
N GLN A 105 -24.32 35.22 23.16
CA GLN A 105 -24.02 36.65 23.36
C GLN A 105 -25.24 37.51 22.98
N ASN A 106 -25.84 37.25 21.82
CA ASN A 106 -27.03 37.98 21.35
C ASN A 106 -28.23 37.81 22.29
N ALA A 107 -28.46 36.60 22.81
CA ALA A 107 -29.51 36.33 23.78
C ALA A 107 -29.29 37.10 25.10
N LYS A 108 -28.04 37.23 25.55
CA LYS A 108 -27.69 38.04 26.73
C LYS A 108 -27.93 39.55 26.50
N VAL A 109 -27.55 40.07 25.32
CA VAL A 109 -27.77 41.48 24.96
C VAL A 109 -29.27 41.82 24.86
N LYS A 110 -30.10 40.93 24.30
CA LYS A 110 -31.57 41.11 24.28
C LYS A 110 -32.18 41.07 25.68
N LYS A 111 -31.69 40.21 26.58
CA LYS A 111 -32.17 40.15 27.98
C LYS A 111 -31.75 41.36 28.80
N SER A 112 -30.55 41.93 28.58
CA SER A 112 -30.11 43.14 29.29
C SER A 112 -30.86 44.38 28.83
N SER A 113 -31.10 44.55 27.52
CA SER A 113 -31.89 45.66 26.99
C SER A 113 -33.34 45.63 27.46
N GLY A 114 -33.98 44.45 27.49
CA GLY A 114 -35.33 44.26 28.05
C GLY A 114 -35.44 44.65 29.52
N LYS A 115 -34.46 44.26 30.36
CA LYS A 115 -34.42 44.63 31.79
C LYS A 115 -34.23 46.14 32.01
N VAL A 116 -33.46 46.81 31.14
CA VAL A 116 -33.27 48.28 31.21
C VAL A 116 -34.57 49.01 30.88
N VAL A 117 -35.31 48.56 29.86
CA VAL A 117 -36.61 49.14 29.49
C VAL A 117 -37.66 48.94 30.59
N GLU A 118 -37.66 47.77 31.24
CA GLU A 118 -38.60 47.47 32.33
C GLU A 118 -38.30 48.30 33.61
N LYS A 119 -37.02 48.50 33.96
CA LYS A 119 -36.62 49.40 35.06
C LYS A 119 -37.05 50.85 34.81
N LYS A 120 -36.84 51.37 33.59
CA LYS A 120 -37.28 52.74 33.22
C LYS A 120 -38.81 52.89 33.30
N ARG A 121 -39.58 51.88 32.88
CA ARG A 121 -41.05 51.88 32.99
C ARG A 121 -41.54 51.87 34.44
N LYS A 122 -40.87 51.15 35.35
CA LYS A 122 -41.24 51.10 36.78
C LYS A 122 -40.88 52.38 37.53
N GLN A 123 -39.79 53.08 37.18
CA GLN A 123 -39.47 54.40 37.75
C GLN A 123 -40.47 55.48 37.35
N LYS A 124 -40.98 55.46 36.11
CA LYS A 124 -41.95 56.44 35.59
C LYS A 124 -43.36 56.33 36.19
N LYS A 125 -43.68 55.22 36.88
CA LYS A 125 -44.97 54.96 37.55
C LYS A 125 -44.95 55.30 39.05
N LYS A 126 -43.81 55.75 39.59
CA LYS A 126 -43.61 56.09 41.00
C LYS A 126 -43.42 57.59 41.26
N GLN A 127 -43.61 58.43 40.24
CA GLN A 127 -43.69 59.89 40.33
C GLN A 127 -45.13 60.32 40.07
#